data_AF-A0A426Z8T4-F1
#
_entry.id   AF-A0A426Z8T4-F1
#
_cell.length_a   1.000
_cell.length_b   1.000
_cell.length_c   1.000
_cell.angle_alpha   90.00
_cell.angle_beta   90.00
_cell.angle_gamma   90.00
#
_symmetry.space_group_name_H-M   'P 1'
#
loop_
_entity.id
_entity.type
_entity.pdbx_description
1 polymer ?
#
loop_
_entity_poly.entity_id
_entity_poly.type
_entity_poly.pdbx_seq_one_letter_code
_entity_poly.pdbx_strand_id
1 'polypeptide(L)'
;MAWELFLWLLAFAAAIALIGFSAYQLICLSDLEFDYINPYDLSSRINAVVVPEFMVQGTLCILFLLTWHWFPFLLMAPISYYHTKLYMKRKHLIDVTEIFRLLNEEKKYRIIKLAFYCSIFIIVIYRYAGTVMISFRDKRIIILGQMSEHALLKFGSLLAAGISLNEFV
;
A
#
# COMPACT_ATOMS: atom_id res chain seq x y z
N MET A 1 13.58 3.05 -10.54
CA MET A 1 12.42 3.45 -11.35
C MET A 1 11.35 2.34 -11.42
N ALA A 2 11.61 1.18 -12.05
CA ALA A 2 10.61 0.12 -12.17
C ALA A 2 10.31 -0.64 -10.85
N TRP A 3 11.33 -0.93 -10.05
CA TRP A 3 11.17 -1.62 -8.76
C TRP A 3 10.29 -0.84 -7.77
N GLU A 4 10.46 0.48 -7.72
CA GLU A 4 9.64 1.38 -6.92
C GLU A 4 8.16 1.31 -7.32
N LEU A 5 7.86 1.32 -8.62
CA LEU A 5 6.49 1.21 -9.11
C LEU A 5 5.85 -0.12 -8.68
N PHE A 6 6.59 -1.22 -8.76
CA PHE A 6 6.11 -2.53 -8.31
C PHE A 6 5.87 -2.55 -6.81
N LEU A 7 6.77 -1.96 -6.02
CA LEU A 7 6.61 -1.84 -4.57
C LEU A 7 5.37 -1.03 -4.20
N TRP A 8 5.17 0.14 -4.82
CA TRP A 8 4.00 0.98 -4.54
C TRP A 8 2.69 0.32 -4.99
N LEU A 9 2.72 -0.45 -6.09
CA LEU A 9 1.57 -1.24 -6.54
C LEU A 9 1.24 -2.37 -5.55
N LEU A 10 2.25 -3.10 -5.08
CA LEU A 10 2.09 -4.14 -4.06
C LEU A 10 1.57 -3.55 -2.75
N ALA A 11 2.12 -2.41 -2.32
CA ALA A 11 1.66 -1.69 -1.14
C ALA A 11 0.21 -1.21 -1.27
N PHE A 12 -0.21 -0.78 -2.45
CA PHE A 12 -1.59 -0.39 -2.73
C PHE A 12 -2.54 -1.59 -2.60
N ALA A 13 -2.20 -2.72 -3.22
CA ALA A 13 -2.99 -3.95 -3.09
C ALA A 13 -3.06 -4.44 -1.63
N ALA A 14 -1.93 -4.42 -0.91
CA ALA A 14 -1.86 -4.80 0.49
C ALA A 14 -2.68 -3.86 1.39
N ALA A 15 -2.65 -2.54 1.15
CA ALA A 15 -3.44 -1.58 1.91
C ALA A 15 -4.95 -1.80 1.73
N ILE A 16 -5.40 -2.10 0.51
CA ILE A 16 -6.81 -2.48 0.26
C ILE A 16 -7.17 -3.76 1.01
N ALA A 17 -6.30 -4.78 0.96
CA ALA A 17 -6.53 -6.03 1.67
C ALA A 17 -6.63 -5.82 3.19
N LEU A 18 -5.76 -4.99 3.78
CA LEU A 18 -5.78 -4.66 5.22
C LEU A 18 -7.07 -3.91 5.62
N ILE A 19 -7.51 -2.95 4.80
CA ILE A 19 -8.81 -2.29 4.98
C ILE A 19 -9.94 -3.31 4.92
N GLY A 20 -9.93 -4.20 3.94
CA GLY A 20 -10.93 -5.25 3.77
C GLY A 20 -11.00 -6.21 4.96
N PHE A 21 -9.86 -6.69 5.46
CA PHE A 21 -9.81 -7.54 6.65
C PHE A 21 -10.32 -6.82 7.91
N SER A 22 -9.91 -5.56 8.11
CA SER A 22 -10.36 -4.78 9.27
C SER A 22 -11.86 -4.46 9.20
N ALA A 23 -12.39 -4.16 8.01
CA ALA A 23 -13.80 -3.92 7.79
C ALA A 23 -14.64 -5.20 7.99
N TYR A 24 -14.18 -6.34 7.48
CA TYR A 24 -14.82 -7.64 7.69
C TYR A 24 -14.97 -7.97 9.18
N GLN A 25 -13.91 -7.75 9.97
CA GLN A 25 -13.96 -7.95 11.42
C GLN A 25 -14.96 -7.01 12.11
N LEU A 26 -15.07 -5.75 11.67
CA LEU A 26 -16.04 -4.80 12.21
C LEU A 26 -17.49 -5.16 11.87
N ILE A 27 -17.74 -5.66 10.67
CA ILE A 27 -19.06 -6.19 10.28
C ILE A 27 -19.41 -7.37 11.17
N CYS A 28 -18.50 -8.33 11.32
CA CYS A 28 -18.68 -9.50 12.16
C CYS A 28 -18.98 -9.13 13.64
N LEU A 29 -18.32 -8.10 14.19
CA LEU A 29 -18.63 -7.60 15.53
C LEU A 29 -19.98 -6.86 15.62
N SER A 30 -20.36 -6.16 14.55
CA SER A 30 -21.67 -5.49 14.49
C SER A 30 -22.80 -6.51 14.36
N ASP A 31 -22.61 -7.58 13.59
CA ASP A 31 -23.54 -8.70 13.50
C ASP A 31 -23.74 -9.38 14.86
N LEU A 32 -22.68 -9.47 15.67
CA LEU A 32 -22.77 -9.97 17.04
C LEU A 32 -23.54 -9.02 17.96
N GLU A 33 -23.39 -7.70 17.79
CA GLU A 33 -24.11 -6.68 18.58
C GLU A 33 -25.62 -6.71 18.36
N PHE A 34 -26.06 -7.07 17.15
CA PHE A 34 -27.48 -7.19 16.78
C PHE A 34 -28.03 -8.62 16.88
N ASP A 35 -27.32 -9.53 17.56
CA ASP A 35 -27.70 -10.95 17.73
C ASP A 35 -27.92 -11.73 16.41
N TYR A 36 -27.28 -11.31 15.30
CA TYR A 36 -27.36 -12.03 14.02
C TYR A 36 -26.46 -13.27 13.96
N ILE A 37 -25.38 -13.32 14.74
CA ILE A 37 -24.40 -14.42 14.74
C ILE A 37 -24.05 -14.87 16.15
N ASN A 38 -23.84 -16.17 16.32
CA ASN A 38 -23.37 -16.75 17.58
C ASN A 38 -21.92 -16.30 17.87
N PRO A 39 -21.57 -15.91 19.12
CA PRO A 39 -20.19 -15.60 19.51
C PRO A 39 -19.18 -16.71 19.18
N TYR A 40 -19.59 -17.98 19.18
CA TYR A 40 -18.71 -19.10 18.81
C TYR A 40 -18.32 -19.03 17.32
N ASP A 41 -19.30 -18.91 16.43
CA ASP A 41 -19.08 -18.83 14.99
C ASP A 41 -18.29 -17.56 14.61
N LEU A 42 -18.60 -16.45 15.28
CA LEU A 42 -17.89 -15.19 15.17
C LEU A 42 -16.41 -15.33 15.52
N SER A 43 -16.10 -15.92 16.68
CA SER A 43 -14.71 -16.08 17.14
C SER A 43 -13.87 -16.88 16.16
N SER A 44 -14.42 -17.97 15.61
CA SER A 44 -13.76 -18.80 14.60
C SER A 44 -13.46 -18.01 13.32
N ARG A 45 -14.45 -17.24 12.82
CA ARG A 45 -14.31 -16.40 11.62
C ARG A 45 -13.26 -15.30 11.80
N ILE A 46 -13.27 -14.60 12.94
CA ILE A 46 -12.28 -13.54 13.19
C ILE A 46 -10.88 -14.14 13.40
N ASN A 47 -10.76 -15.26 14.12
CA ASN A 47 -9.48 -15.92 14.34
C ASN A 47 -8.85 -16.43 13.02
N ALA A 48 -9.66 -16.87 12.07
CA ALA A 48 -9.18 -17.24 10.74
C ALA A 48 -8.65 -16.04 9.93
N VAL A 49 -9.17 -14.84 10.18
CA VAL A 49 -8.83 -13.61 9.42
C VAL A 49 -7.75 -12.76 10.12
N VAL A 50 -7.63 -12.83 11.44
CA VAL A 50 -6.65 -12.03 12.20
C VAL A 50 -5.21 -12.40 11.88
N VAL A 51 -4.95 -13.71 11.66
CA VAL A 51 -3.62 -14.23 11.32
C VAL A 51 -3.15 -13.70 9.96
N PRO A 52 -3.91 -13.88 8.84
CA PRO A 52 -3.49 -13.34 7.55
C PRO A 52 -3.38 -11.81 7.57
N GLU A 53 -4.22 -11.08 8.32
CA GLU A 53 -4.06 -9.63 8.49
C GLU A 53 -2.68 -9.27 9.07
N PHE A 54 -2.28 -9.93 10.16
CA PHE A 54 -0.99 -9.67 10.80
C PHE A 54 0.19 -10.03 9.89
N MET A 55 0.08 -11.10 9.10
CA MET A 55 1.10 -11.48 8.14
C MET A 55 1.25 -10.45 7.03
N VAL A 56 0.14 -9.97 6.45
CA VAL A 56 0.17 -8.95 5.38
C VAL A 56 0.76 -7.64 5.92
N GLN A 57 0.33 -7.20 7.09
CA GLN A 57 0.85 -5.97 7.70
C GLN A 57 2.33 -6.08 8.07
N GLY A 58 2.74 -7.18 8.69
CA GLY A 58 4.13 -7.42 9.07
C GLY A 58 5.05 -7.44 7.84
N THR A 59 4.62 -8.14 6.79
CA THR A 59 5.34 -8.20 5.51
C THR A 59 5.47 -6.80 4.89
N LEU A 60 4.38 -6.03 4.85
CA LEU A 60 4.40 -4.67 4.30
C LEU A 60 5.30 -3.72 5.11
N CYS A 61 5.28 -3.84 6.44
CA CYS A 61 6.15 -3.08 7.34
C CYS A 61 7.64 -3.38 7.09
N ILE A 62 8.01 -4.65 6.96
CA ILE A 62 9.38 -5.09 6.66
C ILE A 62 9.82 -4.61 5.28
N LEU A 63 8.93 -4.66 4.27
CA LEU A 63 9.22 -4.15 2.92
C LEU A 63 9.52 -2.65 2.92
N PHE A 64 8.77 -1.85 3.68
CA PHE A 64 9.06 -0.41 3.81
C PHE A 64 10.36 -0.12 4.54
N LEU A 65 10.73 -0.94 5.53
CA LEU A 65 12.01 -0.83 6.21
C LEU A 65 13.18 -1.14 5.26
N LEU A 66 13.09 -2.24 4.49
CA LEU A 66 14.14 -2.66 3.56
C LEU A 66 14.35 -1.67 2.42
N THR A 67 13.28 -1.01 1.98
CA THR A 67 13.31 -0.03 0.90
C THR A 67 13.57 1.40 1.36
N TRP A 68 13.96 1.59 2.63
CA TRP A 68 14.32 2.89 3.21
C TRP A 68 13.20 3.95 3.15
N HIS A 69 11.94 3.50 3.12
CA HIS A 69 10.78 4.37 3.15
C HIS A 69 10.36 4.69 4.58
N TRP A 70 11.11 5.58 5.23
CA TRP A 70 10.97 5.92 6.64
C TRP A 70 9.59 6.45 7.04
N PHE A 71 8.96 7.27 6.22
CA PHE A 71 7.68 7.91 6.56
C PHE A 71 6.52 6.89 6.71
N PRO A 72 6.18 6.07 5.70
CA PRO A 72 5.15 5.05 5.86
C PRO A 72 5.54 3.97 6.86
N PHE A 73 6.84 3.65 6.98
CA PHE A 73 7.34 2.73 8.01
C PHE A 73 7.03 3.23 9.43
N LEU A 74 7.34 4.51 9.74
CA LEU A 74 7.14 5.08 11.07
C LEU A 74 5.66 5.08 11.46
N LEU A 75 4.75 5.29 10.51
CA LEU A 75 3.31 5.20 10.74
C LEU A 75 2.82 3.76 10.96
N MET A 76 3.40 2.77 10.27
CA MET A 76 3.04 1.35 10.45
C MET A 76 3.70 0.70 11.67
N ALA A 77 4.87 1.18 12.08
CA ALA A 77 5.66 0.65 13.19
C ALA A 77 4.89 0.51 14.52
N PRO A 78 4.16 1.52 15.03
CA PRO A 78 3.45 1.40 16.30
C PRO A 78 2.36 0.33 16.26
N ILE A 79 1.65 0.20 15.13
CA ILE A 79 0.59 -0.80 14.95
C ILE A 79 1.21 -2.20 14.86
N SER A 80 2.27 -2.34 14.07
CA SER A 80 2.99 -3.62 13.91
C SER A 80 3.60 -4.09 15.24
N TYR A 81 4.13 -3.17 16.04
CA TYR A 81 4.63 -3.47 17.38
C TYR A 81 3.51 -3.93 18.31
N TYR A 82 2.36 -3.24 18.29
CA TYR A 82 1.20 -3.63 19.08
C TYR A 82 0.71 -5.04 18.71
N HIS A 83 0.61 -5.37 17.43
CA HIS A 83 0.24 -6.72 16.97
C HIS A 83 1.25 -7.77 17.39
N THR A 84 2.54 -7.49 17.28
CA THR A 84 3.61 -8.40 17.74
C THR A 84 3.49 -8.66 19.24
N LYS A 85 3.28 -7.61 20.04
CA LYS A 85 3.06 -7.73 21.48
C LYS A 85 1.82 -8.56 21.81
N LEU A 86 0.73 -8.39 21.06
CA LEU A 86 -0.50 -9.15 21.23
C LEU A 86 -0.30 -10.64 20.89
N TYR A 87 0.44 -10.90 19.81
CA TYR A 87 0.82 -12.25 19.38
C TYR A 87 1.68 -12.96 20.44
N MET A 88 2.71 -12.30 20.98
CA MET A 88 3.57 -12.84 22.04
C MET A 88 2.77 -13.16 23.31
N LYS A 89 1.77 -12.35 23.65
CA LYS A 89 0.88 -12.59 24.80
C LYS A 89 -0.19 -13.65 24.55
N ARG A 90 -0.24 -14.25 23.35
CA ARG A 90 -1.31 -15.16 22.89
C ARG A 90 -2.73 -14.62 23.03
N LYS A 91 -2.87 -13.29 23.13
CA LYS A 91 -4.17 -12.58 23.22
C LYS A 91 -4.67 -12.12 21.85
N HIS A 92 -4.16 -12.71 20.76
CA HIS A 92 -4.57 -12.38 19.40
C HIS A 92 -5.88 -13.08 18.99
N LEU A 93 -6.25 -14.14 19.71
CA LEU A 93 -7.49 -14.87 19.53
C LEU A 93 -8.59 -14.24 20.37
N ILE A 94 -9.78 -14.14 19.78
CA ILE A 94 -10.98 -13.70 20.50
C ILE A 94 -11.50 -14.84 21.38
N ASP A 95 -11.68 -14.55 22.66
CA ASP A 95 -12.35 -15.45 23.59
C ASP A 95 -13.86 -15.21 23.58
N VAL A 96 -14.62 -16.29 23.41
CA VAL A 96 -16.08 -16.32 23.30
C VAL A 96 -16.75 -15.83 24.58
N THR A 97 -16.13 -16.07 25.75
CA THR A 97 -16.76 -15.76 27.04
C THR A 97 -16.64 -14.29 27.45
N GLU A 98 -15.65 -13.56 26.93
CA GLU A 98 -15.43 -12.15 27.28
C GLU A 98 -15.85 -11.17 26.18
N ILE A 99 -16.18 -11.65 24.97
CA ILE A 99 -16.44 -10.81 23.79
C ILE A 99 -17.56 -9.79 24.00
N PHE A 100 -18.65 -10.18 24.66
CA PHE A 100 -19.77 -9.26 24.94
C PHE A 100 -19.41 -8.18 25.97
N ARG A 101 -18.58 -8.53 26.97
CA ARG A 101 -18.14 -7.57 27.99
C ARG A 101 -17.20 -6.51 27.41
N LEU A 102 -16.35 -6.91 26.47
CA LEU A 102 -15.32 -6.06 25.87
C LEU A 102 -15.71 -5.53 24.48
N LEU A 103 -16.94 -5.77 24.02
CA LEU A 103 -17.37 -5.53 22.64
C LEU A 103 -17.13 -4.08 22.19
N ASN A 104 -17.53 -3.12 23.03
CA ASN A 104 -17.38 -1.70 22.74
C ASN A 104 -15.90 -1.27 22.64
N GLU A 105 -15.03 -1.82 23.49
CA GLU A 105 -13.60 -1.52 23.46
C GLU A 105 -12.92 -2.15 22.23
N GLU A 106 -13.24 -3.40 21.92
CA GLU A 106 -12.76 -4.11 20.73
C GLU A 106 -13.20 -3.42 19.43
N LYS A 107 -14.45 -2.97 19.37
CA LYS A 107 -15.00 -2.22 18.23
C LYS A 107 -14.28 -0.88 18.06
N LYS A 108 -14.10 -0.13 19.16
CA LYS A 108 -13.38 1.16 19.15
C LYS A 108 -11.93 0.99 18.70
N TYR A 109 -11.23 -0.03 19.22
CA TYR A 109 -9.87 -0.36 18.81
C TYR A 109 -9.80 -0.65 17.30
N ARG A 110 -10.73 -1.45 16.76
CA ARG A 110 -10.76 -1.79 15.33
C ARG A 110 -11.17 -0.64 14.43
N ILE A 111 -12.03 0.28 14.88
CA ILE A 111 -12.34 1.54 14.17
C ILE A 111 -11.11 2.43 14.09
N ILE A 112 -10.38 2.60 15.20
CA ILE A 112 -9.14 3.37 15.20
C ILE A 112 -8.12 2.74 14.25
N LYS A 113 -7.95 1.41 14.32
CA LYS A 113 -7.08 0.65 13.41
C LYS A 113 -7.45 0.88 11.94
N LEU A 114 -8.75 0.81 11.61
CA LEU A 114 -9.25 1.08 10.26
C LEU A 114 -8.90 2.50 9.79
N ALA A 115 -9.07 3.51 10.64
CA ALA A 115 -8.71 4.90 10.33
C ALA A 115 -7.21 5.06 10.02
N PHE A 116 -6.35 4.35 10.75
CA PHE A 116 -4.91 4.29 10.46
C PHE A 116 -4.64 3.64 9.10
N TYR A 117 -5.27 2.52 8.76
CA TYR A 117 -5.12 1.90 7.44
C TYR A 117 -5.61 2.80 6.31
N CYS A 118 -6.70 3.54 6.49
CA CYS A 118 -7.15 4.55 5.54
C CYS A 118 -6.12 5.66 5.34
N SER A 119 -5.46 6.10 6.41
CA SER A 119 -4.40 7.12 6.32
C SER A 119 -3.19 6.61 5.54
N ILE A 120 -2.75 5.36 5.80
CA ILE A 120 -1.70 4.69 5.02
C ILE A 120 -2.11 4.56 3.55
N PHE A 121 -3.35 4.19 3.27
CA PHE A 121 -3.86 4.05 1.92
C PHE A 121 -3.77 5.35 1.11
N ILE A 122 -4.14 6.49 1.71
CA ILE A 122 -4.01 7.81 1.09
C ILE A 122 -2.54 8.12 0.77
N ILE A 123 -1.63 7.86 1.71
CA ILE A 123 -0.19 8.08 1.53
C ILE A 123 0.35 7.19 0.39
N VAL A 124 -0.04 5.92 0.35
CA VAL A 124 0.36 4.98 -0.69
C VAL A 124 -0.14 5.43 -2.06
N ILE A 125 -1.38 5.90 -2.18
CA ILE A 125 -1.91 6.46 -3.44
C ILE A 125 -1.08 7.66 -3.89
N TYR A 126 -0.82 8.61 -2.99
CA TYR A 126 -0.06 9.81 -3.32
C TYR A 126 1.35 9.47 -3.83
N ARG A 127 2.02 8.53 -3.15
CA ARG A 127 3.36 8.06 -3.52
C ARG A 127 3.38 7.27 -4.82
N TYR A 128 2.38 6.42 -5.03
CA TYR A 128 2.20 5.68 -6.28
C TYR A 128 2.03 6.64 -7.45
N ALA A 129 1.08 7.58 -7.35
CA ALA A 129 0.81 8.56 -8.39
C ALA A 129 2.05 9.42 -8.71
N GLY A 130 2.77 9.88 -7.68
CA GLY A 130 4.01 10.63 -7.85
C GLY A 130 5.08 9.83 -8.60
N THR A 131 5.26 8.56 -8.26
CA THR A 131 6.24 7.68 -8.92
C THR A 131 5.87 7.42 -10.38
N VAL A 132 4.58 7.20 -10.65
CA VAL A 132 4.06 7.04 -12.02
C VAL A 132 4.32 8.29 -12.86
N MET A 133 4.00 9.47 -12.34
CA MET A 133 4.23 10.75 -13.03
C MET A 133 5.72 10.99 -13.34
N ILE A 134 6.61 10.68 -12.40
CA ILE A 134 8.07 10.78 -12.60
C ILE A 134 8.52 9.80 -13.69
N SER A 135 8.01 8.57 -13.70
CA SER A 135 8.35 7.59 -14.72
C SER A 135 7.89 8.01 -16.13
N PHE A 136 6.72 8.63 -16.26
CA PHE A 136 6.26 9.19 -17.54
C PHE A 136 7.10 10.37 -18.01
N ARG A 137 7.50 11.26 -17.09
CA ARG A 137 8.38 12.40 -17.42
C ARG A 137 9.75 11.94 -17.93
N ASP A 138 10.34 10.94 -17.27
CA ASP A 138 11.65 10.40 -17.65
C ASP A 138 11.62 9.78 -19.06
N LYS A 139 10.61 8.95 -19.36
CA LYS A 139 10.39 8.41 -20.71
C LYS A 139 10.23 9.49 -21.78
N ARG A 140 9.51 10.58 -21.46
CA ARG A 140 9.33 11.73 -22.38
C ARG A 140 10.64 12.45 -22.67
N ILE A 141 11.49 12.63 -21.66
CA ILE A 141 12.80 13.28 -21.83
C ILE A 141 13.73 12.42 -22.71
N ILE A 142 13.76 11.11 -22.49
CA ILE A 142 14.59 10.18 -23.29
C ILE A 142 14.19 10.22 -24.78
N ILE A 143 12.87 10.20 -25.07
CA ILE A 143 12.37 10.27 -26.45
C ILE A 143 12.74 11.60 -27.11
N LEU A 144 12.59 12.72 -26.41
CA LEU A 144 12.98 14.03 -26.93
C LEU A 144 14.51 14.14 -27.16
N GLY A 145 15.31 13.54 -26.28
CA GLY A 145 16.76 13.45 -26.43
C GLY A 145 17.18 12.67 -27.67
N GLN A 146 16.60 11.48 -27.88
CA GLN A 146 16.86 10.69 -29.09
C GLN A 146 16.40 11.42 -30.37
N MET A 147 15.26 12.09 -30.33
CA MET A 147 14.77 12.86 -31.48
C MET A 147 15.71 14.02 -31.84
N SER A 148 16.30 14.67 -30.83
CA SER A 148 17.32 15.72 -31.01
C SER A 148 18.62 15.17 -31.61
N GLU A 149 19.16 14.06 -31.09
CA GLU A 149 20.38 13.46 -31.64
C GLU A 149 20.21 12.99 -33.09
N HIS A 150 19.07 12.36 -33.41
CA HIS A 150 18.75 11.98 -34.79
C HIS A 150 18.61 13.18 -35.72
N ALA A 151 18.03 14.29 -35.24
CA ALA A 151 17.94 15.53 -36.01
C ALA A 151 19.33 16.15 -36.26
N LEU A 152 20.21 16.18 -35.25
CA LEU A 152 21.58 16.69 -35.37
C LEU A 152 22.44 15.84 -36.31
N LEU A 153 22.35 14.50 -36.23
CA LEU A 153 23.05 13.59 -37.14
C LEU A 153 22.59 13.78 -38.59
N LYS A 154 21.28 13.96 -38.81
CA LYS A 154 20.72 14.23 -40.13
C LYS A 154 21.22 15.58 -40.67
N PHE A 155 21.25 16.62 -39.83
CA PHE A 155 21.78 17.94 -40.19
C PHE A 155 23.28 17.89 -40.52
N GLY A 156 24.08 17.18 -39.73
CA GLY A 156 25.52 16.98 -39.97
C GLY A 156 25.79 16.23 -41.28
N SER A 157 24.98 15.22 -41.60
CA SER A 157 25.09 14.48 -42.87
C SER A 157 24.74 15.33 -44.09
N LEU A 158 23.77 16.25 -43.97
CA LEU A 158 23.38 17.18 -45.04
C LEU A 158 24.47 18.23 -45.31
N LEU A 159 25.11 18.75 -44.25
CA LEU A 159 26.27 19.63 -44.34
C LEU A 159 27.47 18.95 -45.00
N ALA A 160 27.74 17.69 -44.63
CA ALA A 160 28.83 16.90 -45.21
C ALA A 160 28.57 16.51 -46.68
N ALA A 161 27.31 16.36 -47.08
CA ALA A 161 26.92 16.06 -48.46
C ALA A 161 26.99 17.27 -49.42
N GLY A 162 27.42 18.45 -48.94
CA GLY A 162 27.65 19.62 -49.81
C GLY A 162 26.38 20.20 -50.44
N ILE A 163 25.20 19.96 -49.83
CA ILE A 163 23.96 20.61 -50.26
C ILE A 163 24.06 22.07 -49.79
N SER A 164 24.50 22.91 -50.72
CA SER A 164 24.42 24.37 -50.64
C SER A 164 23.03 24.78 -50.18
N LEU A 165 22.97 25.66 -49.19
CA LEU A 165 21.78 26.26 -48.55
C LEU A 165 20.92 27.11 -49.51
N ASN A 166 20.87 26.78 -50.80
CA ASN A 166 20.25 27.58 -51.86
C ASN A 166 18.98 26.96 -52.47
N GLU A 167 18.52 25.80 -51.99
CA GLU A 167 17.26 25.16 -52.46
C GLU A 167 16.10 25.19 -51.43
N PHE A 168 16.28 25.85 -50.28
CA PHE A 168 15.25 25.99 -49.24
C PHE A 168 14.84 27.46 -49.01
N VAL A 169 14.60 28.21 -50.09
CA VAL A 169 13.79 29.46 -50.09
C VAL A 169 12.45 29.16 -50.71
#